data_AF-A0A645B063-F1
#
_entry.id   AF-A0A645B063-F1
#
_cell.length_a   1.000
_cell.length_b   1.000
_cell.length_c   1.000
_cell.angle_alpha   90.00
_cell.angle_beta   90.00
_cell.angle_gamma   90.00
#
_symmetry.space_group_name_H-M   'P 1'
#
loop_
_entity.id
_entity.type
_entity.pdbx_description
1 polymer ?
#
loop_
_entity_poly.entity_id
_entity_poly.type
_entity_poly.pdbx_seq_one_letter_code
_entity_poly.pdbx_strand_id
1 'polypeptide(L)'
;MNNLSPKNKPVAPKSLKVNVINQLKHEKRMKRIFLLKSFSAAAAVIIVITVLAPFLISSNAKANSKEYISAAIDKIIHSNNLSIKFMVRTEANENFSYINPQNEFISTTFLRSFEAPFLWRIEKQNGRTALFNGEKIYIWNNGSNVGYINGKEGESGILEDYYTLLEPQNLLQRELAALSAKSVKASYESNDSIISLTISTKAQGSFENSYLLNSSISESNSKRTYIFDKKEKFLKAFTIDIKVKDRYITIVKSIEIKYSEMLDWSKLNSIPNIEWKQISQINENVSLKNISADQAAKFILSSLERSDFNSVSEAFTYYDAKFIKENYCGLKVISIGKSFKSGLYPGEFVPCTVVLKNGKRASTNIALRNDNQNKVWCIDGGI
;
A
#
# COMPACT_ATOMS: atom_id res chain seq x y z
N MET A 1 -64.41 -1.81 -13.88
CA MET A 1 -63.23 -2.12 -13.05
C MET A 1 -62.08 -1.25 -13.53
N ASN A 2 -61.71 -0.22 -12.76
CA ASN A 2 -60.67 0.75 -13.12
C ASN A 2 -59.29 0.20 -12.75
N ASN A 3 -58.38 0.15 -13.73
CA ASN A 3 -56.97 -0.16 -13.54
C ASN A 3 -56.27 1.01 -12.83
N LEU A 4 -55.79 0.76 -11.61
CA LEU A 4 -54.91 1.66 -10.87
C LEU A 4 -53.47 1.46 -11.33
N SER A 5 -52.93 2.39 -12.10
CA SER A 5 -51.49 2.50 -12.34
C SER A 5 -50.84 3.43 -11.30
N PRO A 6 -49.67 3.06 -10.73
CA PRO A 6 -49.05 3.83 -9.66
C PRO A 6 -48.55 5.19 -10.16
N LYS A 7 -48.96 6.26 -9.47
CA LYS A 7 -48.66 7.67 -9.80
C LYS A 7 -47.21 8.10 -9.53
N ASN A 8 -46.39 7.28 -8.88
CA ASN A 8 -45.02 7.65 -8.52
C ASN A 8 -44.01 6.59 -8.96
N LYS A 9 -43.19 6.92 -9.96
CA LYS A 9 -41.95 6.19 -10.25
C LYS A 9 -40.92 6.59 -9.18
N PRO A 10 -40.32 5.65 -8.43
CA PRO A 10 -39.28 6.00 -7.46
C PRO A 10 -38.08 6.65 -8.18
N VAL A 11 -37.83 7.92 -7.87
CA VAL A 11 -36.66 8.66 -8.35
C VAL A 11 -35.51 8.41 -7.38
N ALA A 12 -34.59 7.52 -7.76
CA ALA A 12 -33.37 7.28 -6.98
C ALA A 12 -32.57 8.60 -6.81
N PRO A 13 -32.03 8.90 -5.60
CA PRO A 13 -31.21 10.09 -5.36
C PRO A 13 -30.04 10.17 -6.35
N LYS A 14 -29.72 11.38 -6.82
CA LYS A 14 -28.59 11.60 -7.77
C LYS A 14 -27.26 11.04 -7.21
N SER A 15 -27.07 11.07 -5.89
CA SER A 15 -25.92 10.47 -5.20
C SER A 15 -25.82 8.95 -5.38
N LEU A 16 -26.96 8.24 -5.37
CA LEU A 16 -27.01 6.79 -5.57
C LEU A 16 -26.62 6.42 -7.02
N LYS A 17 -27.09 7.21 -8.01
CA LYS A 17 -26.71 7.04 -9.41
C LYS A 17 -25.23 7.34 -9.66
N VAL A 18 -24.67 8.37 -9.02
CA VAL A 18 -23.25 8.72 -9.15
C VAL A 18 -22.35 7.64 -8.53
N ASN A 19 -22.72 7.11 -7.36
CA ASN A 19 -21.98 6.03 -6.70
C ASN A 19 -22.01 4.73 -7.52
N VAL A 20 -23.16 4.37 -8.10
CA VAL A 20 -23.30 3.22 -9.01
C VAL A 20 -22.49 3.43 -10.30
N ILE A 21 -22.50 4.64 -10.87
CA ILE A 21 -21.72 4.95 -12.08
C ILE A 21 -20.20 4.91 -11.81
N ASN A 22 -19.75 5.33 -10.62
CA ASN A 22 -18.34 5.25 -10.24
C ASN A 22 -17.90 3.80 -9.96
N GLN A 23 -18.75 2.98 -9.33
CA GLN A 23 -18.55 1.52 -9.24
C GLN A 23 -18.47 0.87 -10.63
N LEU A 24 -19.38 1.22 -11.55
CA LEU A 24 -19.39 0.69 -12.92
C LEU A 24 -18.20 1.17 -13.77
N LYS A 25 -17.65 2.36 -13.52
CA LYS A 25 -16.41 2.82 -14.18
C LYS A 25 -15.19 2.03 -13.68
N HIS A 26 -15.16 1.68 -12.40
CA HIS A 26 -14.16 0.77 -11.84
C HIS A 26 -14.30 -0.64 -12.44
N GLU A 27 -15.53 -1.15 -12.63
CA GLU A 27 -15.79 -2.45 -13.26
C GLU A 27 -15.58 -2.49 -14.78
N LYS A 28 -15.65 -1.37 -15.51
CA LYS A 28 -15.42 -1.36 -16.97
C LYS A 28 -13.94 -1.31 -17.35
N ARG A 29 -13.07 -0.72 -16.51
CA ARG A 29 -11.60 -0.77 -16.67
C ARG A 29 -11.06 -2.20 -16.51
N MET A 30 -11.83 -3.08 -15.88
CA MET A 30 -11.50 -4.48 -15.54
C MET A 30 -11.69 -5.52 -16.64
N LYS A 31 -12.37 -5.22 -17.76
CA LYS A 31 -12.79 -6.24 -18.73
C LYS A 31 -11.90 -6.39 -19.98
N ARG A 32 -10.79 -5.65 -20.12
CA ARG A 32 -10.07 -5.53 -21.41
C ARG A 32 -8.65 -6.06 -21.48
N ILE A 33 -8.10 -6.66 -20.43
CA ILE A 33 -6.74 -7.23 -20.45
C ILE A 33 -6.82 -8.66 -19.94
N PHE A 34 -7.18 -9.57 -20.83
CA PHE A 34 -7.01 -11.00 -20.61
C PHE A 34 -6.48 -11.58 -21.90
N LEU A 35 -5.18 -11.47 -22.10
CA LEU A 35 -4.34 -12.22 -23.03
C LEU A 35 -2.94 -11.59 -23.01
N LEU A 36 -1.98 -12.23 -22.34
CA LEU A 36 -0.76 -12.77 -22.99
C LEU A 36 0.34 -13.17 -21.98
N LYS A 37 0.71 -14.44 -22.10
CA LYS A 37 2.05 -15.06 -22.11
C LYS A 37 2.97 -14.88 -20.88
N SER A 38 3.03 -15.99 -20.15
CA SER A 38 4.07 -16.36 -19.18
C SER A 38 5.47 -16.36 -19.79
N PHE A 39 6.38 -15.56 -19.23
CA PHE A 39 7.82 -15.76 -19.39
C PHE A 39 8.35 -16.65 -18.26
N SER A 40 8.90 -17.80 -18.67
CA SER A 40 9.54 -18.76 -17.79
C SER A 40 10.98 -18.32 -17.55
N ALA A 41 11.34 -18.06 -16.31
CA ALA A 41 12.72 -18.10 -15.83
C ALA A 41 12.72 -19.01 -14.61
N ALA A 42 13.56 -20.05 -14.66
CA ALA A 42 13.66 -21.09 -13.66
C ALA A 42 13.98 -20.50 -12.28
N ALA A 43 12.94 -20.28 -11.47
CA ALA A 43 13.01 -20.19 -10.03
C ALA A 43 12.23 -21.39 -9.50
N ALA A 44 12.72 -22.05 -8.45
CA ALA A 44 11.96 -23.10 -7.78
C ALA A 44 10.66 -22.48 -7.24
N VAL A 45 9.57 -22.58 -8.01
CA VAL A 45 8.26 -22.11 -7.61
C VAL A 45 7.76 -23.07 -6.54
N ILE A 46 7.98 -22.74 -5.26
CA ILE A 46 7.22 -23.37 -4.18
C ILE A 46 5.78 -22.93 -4.38
N ILE A 47 4.97 -23.78 -5.02
CA ILE A 47 3.53 -23.60 -5.10
C ILE A 47 3.00 -23.81 -3.68
N VAL A 48 2.76 -22.71 -2.97
CA VAL A 48 2.06 -22.77 -1.68
C VAL A 48 0.59 -23.05 -1.98
N ILE A 49 0.19 -24.31 -1.82
CA ILE A 49 -1.21 -24.72 -1.87
C ILE A 49 -1.89 -24.15 -0.62
N THR A 50 -2.72 -23.13 -0.78
CA THR A 50 -3.53 -22.59 0.32
C THR A 50 -4.63 -23.58 0.65
N VAL A 51 -4.40 -24.48 1.61
CA VAL A 51 -5.41 -25.41 2.11
C VAL A 51 -6.44 -24.62 2.94
N LEU A 52 -7.73 -24.82 2.64
CA LEU A 52 -8.86 -24.32 3.42
C LEU A 52 -8.97 -25.11 4.74
N ALA A 53 -8.01 -24.94 5.65
CA ALA A 53 -8.05 -25.62 6.93
C ALA A 53 -9.13 -25.02 7.87
N PRO A 54 -9.88 -25.85 8.62
CA PRO A 54 -10.75 -25.37 9.69
C PRO A 54 -9.91 -24.74 10.81
N PHE A 55 -10.35 -23.57 11.30
CA PHE A 55 -9.66 -22.78 12.32
C PHE A 55 -9.79 -23.40 13.72
N LEU A 56 -9.02 -24.45 14.01
CA LEU A 56 -8.85 -24.99 15.35
C LEU A 56 -7.38 -25.39 15.54
N ILE A 57 -6.67 -24.70 16.44
CA ILE A 57 -5.31 -25.10 16.86
C ILE A 57 -5.42 -25.71 18.25
N SER A 58 -4.94 -26.94 18.42
CA SER A 58 -4.74 -27.56 19.73
C SER A 58 -3.71 -26.79 20.56
N SER A 59 -3.71 -26.93 21.88
CA SER A 59 -2.66 -26.32 22.74
C SER A 59 -1.24 -26.67 22.27
N ASN A 60 -1.01 -27.92 21.88
CA ASN A 60 0.27 -28.40 21.36
C ASN A 60 0.65 -27.72 20.05
N ALA A 61 -0.30 -27.55 19.13
CA ALA A 61 -0.04 -26.88 17.87
C ALA A 61 0.21 -25.36 18.04
N LYS A 62 -0.35 -24.72 19.09
CA LYS A 62 0.00 -23.35 19.46
C LYS A 62 1.41 -23.24 20.01
N ALA A 63 1.80 -24.16 20.90
CA ALA A 63 3.15 -24.21 21.46
C ALA A 63 4.19 -24.41 20.35
N ASN A 64 3.96 -25.37 19.45
CA ASN A 64 4.82 -25.61 18.29
C ASN A 64 4.88 -24.37 17.38
N SER A 65 3.76 -23.72 17.08
CA SER A 65 3.76 -22.49 16.26
C SER A 65 4.66 -21.41 16.85
N LYS A 66 4.61 -21.20 18.17
CA LYS A 66 5.47 -20.24 18.87
C LYS A 66 6.94 -20.62 18.77
N GLU A 67 7.28 -21.90 18.97
CA GLU A 67 8.66 -22.39 18.87
C GLU A 67 9.27 -22.11 17.49
N TYR A 68 8.56 -22.45 16.41
CA TYR A 68 9.07 -22.25 15.05
C TYR A 68 9.15 -20.77 14.65
N ILE A 69 8.18 -19.96 15.09
CA ILE A 69 8.25 -18.51 14.91
C ILE A 69 9.48 -17.94 15.62
N SER A 70 9.67 -18.26 16.91
CA SER A 70 10.83 -17.78 17.67
C SER A 70 12.14 -18.23 17.07
N ALA A 71 12.27 -19.51 16.71
CA ALA A 71 13.49 -20.02 16.08
C ALA A 71 13.78 -19.36 14.73
N ALA A 72 12.75 -19.09 13.92
CA ALA A 72 12.91 -18.37 12.67
C ALA A 72 13.35 -16.90 12.91
N ILE A 73 12.75 -16.21 13.88
CA ILE A 73 13.16 -14.85 14.28
C ILE A 73 14.64 -14.84 14.67
N ASP A 74 15.05 -15.75 15.56
CA ASP A 74 16.43 -15.86 16.01
C ASP A 74 17.38 -16.07 14.82
N LYS A 75 17.03 -16.97 13.90
CA LYS A 75 17.83 -17.23 12.70
C LYS A 75 17.91 -16.03 11.75
N ILE A 76 16.84 -15.25 11.60
CA ILE A 76 16.83 -14.04 10.77
C ILE A 76 17.74 -12.97 11.39
N ILE A 77 17.63 -12.75 12.70
CA ILE A 77 18.42 -11.72 13.42
C ILE A 77 19.92 -12.03 13.37
N HIS A 78 20.30 -13.31 13.35
CA HIS A 78 21.70 -13.73 13.22
C HIS A 78 22.15 -13.95 11.76
N SER A 79 21.33 -13.60 10.76
CA SER A 79 21.75 -13.64 9.36
C SER A 79 22.48 -12.35 8.99
N ASN A 80 23.54 -12.44 8.18
CA ASN A 80 24.30 -11.26 7.78
C ASN A 80 23.56 -10.49 6.70
N ASN A 81 22.87 -11.22 5.82
CA ASN A 81 22.16 -10.68 4.67
C ASN A 81 20.82 -11.41 4.48
N LEU A 82 19.86 -10.69 3.89
CA LEU A 82 18.55 -11.20 3.51
C LEU A 82 18.23 -10.79 2.08
N SER A 83 17.81 -11.76 1.27
CA SER A 83 17.25 -11.53 -0.05
C SER A 83 15.87 -12.17 -0.13
N ILE A 84 14.87 -11.37 -0.51
CA ILE A 84 13.50 -11.83 -0.73
C ILE A 84 13.09 -11.44 -2.15
N LYS A 85 12.75 -12.44 -2.95
CA LYS A 85 12.01 -12.24 -4.20
C LYS A 85 10.56 -12.63 -3.96
N PHE A 86 9.63 -11.76 -4.32
CA PHE A 86 8.21 -12.00 -4.14
C PHE A 86 7.40 -11.34 -5.25
N MET A 87 6.17 -11.78 -5.43
CA MET A 87 5.24 -11.20 -6.40
C MET A 87 4.13 -10.47 -5.64
N VAL A 88 3.76 -9.27 -6.08
CA VAL A 88 2.64 -8.51 -5.50
C VAL A 88 1.67 -8.01 -6.55
N ARG A 89 0.36 -8.07 -6.28
CA ARG A 89 -0.64 -7.37 -7.08
C ARG A 89 -0.66 -5.88 -6.74
N THR A 90 0.10 -5.08 -7.48
CA THR A 90 0.32 -3.64 -7.28
C THR A 90 0.49 -2.94 -8.64
N GLU A 91 0.82 -1.66 -8.65
CA GLU A 91 1.31 -0.94 -9.84
C GLU A 91 2.80 -0.63 -9.70
N ALA A 92 3.49 -0.58 -10.84
CA ALA A 92 4.95 -0.49 -10.89
C ALA A 92 5.47 0.77 -10.18
N ASN A 93 4.85 1.92 -10.42
CA ASN A 93 5.31 3.23 -9.93
C ASN A 93 4.54 3.74 -8.69
N GLU A 94 3.58 2.96 -8.19
CA GLU A 94 2.81 3.33 -7.00
C GLU A 94 3.60 3.13 -5.69
N ASN A 95 3.08 3.69 -4.60
CA ASN A 95 3.58 3.46 -3.23
C ASN A 95 3.79 1.97 -2.95
N PHE A 96 4.78 1.64 -2.11
CA PHE A 96 5.10 0.24 -1.85
C PHE A 96 3.92 -0.50 -1.24
N SER A 97 3.28 0.05 -0.20
CA SER A 97 2.07 -0.47 0.45
C SER A 97 0.87 -0.68 -0.45
N TYR A 98 0.77 0.03 -1.57
CA TYR A 98 -0.39 -0.02 -2.45
C TYR A 98 -0.54 -1.42 -3.04
N ILE A 99 -1.69 -2.03 -2.78
CA ILE A 99 -2.12 -3.28 -3.41
C ILE A 99 -3.44 -3.06 -4.13
N ASN A 100 -3.66 -3.88 -5.16
CA ASN A 100 -4.95 -3.95 -5.82
C ASN A 100 -5.21 -5.40 -6.21
N PRO A 101 -6.23 -6.08 -5.64
CA PRO A 101 -6.49 -7.49 -5.91
C PRO A 101 -6.79 -7.79 -7.38
N GLN A 102 -7.07 -6.77 -8.17
CA GLN A 102 -7.35 -6.88 -9.60
C GLN A 102 -6.13 -6.73 -10.50
N ASN A 103 -5.03 -6.18 -9.97
CA ASN A 103 -3.81 -5.99 -10.76
C ASN A 103 -3.11 -7.32 -10.99
N GLU A 104 -2.31 -7.37 -12.06
CA GLU A 104 -1.37 -8.46 -12.26
C GLU A 104 -0.26 -8.44 -11.20
N PHE A 105 0.39 -9.58 -11.05
CA PHE A 105 1.53 -9.70 -10.17
C PHE A 105 2.76 -9.01 -10.78
N ILE A 106 3.36 -8.11 -10.02
CA ILE A 106 4.65 -7.48 -10.30
C ILE A 106 5.70 -8.16 -9.44
N SER A 107 6.83 -8.55 -10.04
CA SER A 107 7.97 -9.08 -9.29
C SER A 107 8.62 -7.95 -8.49
N THR A 108 8.90 -8.22 -7.22
CA THR A 108 9.57 -7.28 -6.32
C THR A 108 10.74 -8.00 -5.65
N THR A 109 11.88 -7.32 -5.59
CA THR A 109 13.08 -7.83 -4.91
C THR A 109 13.39 -6.93 -3.73
N PHE A 110 13.68 -7.54 -2.59
CA PHE A 110 14.19 -6.88 -1.40
C PHE A 110 15.55 -7.46 -1.03
N LEU A 111 16.51 -6.59 -0.80
CA LEU A 111 17.85 -6.93 -0.34
C LEU A 111 18.12 -6.14 0.93
N ARG A 112 18.67 -6.80 1.95
CA ARG A 112 19.08 -6.17 3.20
C ARG A 112 20.41 -6.74 3.67
N SER A 113 21.30 -5.87 4.10
CA SER A 113 22.46 -6.25 4.92
C SER A 113 22.22 -5.81 6.36
N PHE A 114 22.47 -6.73 7.27
CA PHE A 114 22.44 -6.50 8.72
C PHE A 114 23.83 -6.20 9.29
N GLU A 115 24.87 -6.23 8.47
CA GLU A 115 26.21 -5.79 8.85
C GLU A 115 26.37 -4.29 8.62
N ALA A 116 27.30 -3.65 9.33
CA ALA A 116 27.59 -2.24 9.12
C ALA A 116 28.39 -2.02 7.81
N PRO A 117 28.03 -1.04 6.97
CA PRO A 117 26.87 -0.16 7.11
C PRO A 117 25.55 -0.90 6.86
N PHE A 118 24.52 -0.62 7.67
CA PHE A 118 23.19 -1.22 7.48
C PHE A 118 22.57 -0.69 6.18
N LEU A 119 22.34 -1.57 5.22
CA LEU A 119 21.85 -1.21 3.89
C LEU A 119 20.58 -1.99 3.55
N TRP A 120 19.68 -1.35 2.81
CA TRP A 120 18.59 -2.08 2.18
C TRP A 120 18.18 -1.46 0.84
N ARG A 121 17.61 -2.29 -0.02
CA ARG A 121 17.08 -1.90 -1.32
C ARG A 121 15.84 -2.70 -1.66
N ILE A 122 14.81 -2.03 -2.12
CA ILE A 122 13.60 -2.63 -2.68
C ILE A 122 13.36 -2.14 -4.10
N GLU A 123 13.09 -3.05 -5.02
CA GLU A 123 12.82 -2.76 -6.43
C GLU A 123 11.54 -3.45 -6.88
N LYS A 124 10.54 -2.67 -7.34
CA LYS A 124 9.44 -3.20 -8.15
C LYS A 124 9.93 -3.36 -9.59
N GLN A 125 9.58 -4.48 -10.24
CA GLN A 125 9.91 -4.73 -11.64
C GLN A 125 9.44 -3.58 -12.52
N ASN A 126 10.39 -2.99 -13.26
CA ASN A 126 10.18 -1.85 -14.16
C ASN A 126 9.52 -0.63 -13.48
N GLY A 127 9.70 -0.46 -12.17
CA GLY A 127 8.90 0.47 -11.38
C GLY A 127 9.67 1.28 -10.35
N ARG A 128 9.00 1.54 -9.24
CA ARG A 128 9.53 2.27 -8.09
C ARG A 128 10.62 1.48 -7.38
N THR A 129 11.69 2.19 -7.03
CA THR A 129 12.79 1.70 -6.22
C THR A 129 12.97 2.60 -5.00
N ALA A 130 13.27 1.98 -3.86
CA ALA A 130 13.77 2.69 -2.70
C ALA A 130 15.02 2.00 -2.16
N LEU A 131 15.94 2.80 -1.63
CA LEU A 131 17.24 2.37 -1.13
C LEU A 131 17.57 3.17 0.12
N PHE A 132 18.17 2.52 1.10
CA PHE A 132 18.90 3.15 2.19
C PHE A 132 20.38 2.81 2.07
N ASN A 133 21.21 3.85 1.98
CA ASN A 133 22.65 3.71 1.78
C ASN A 133 23.46 3.76 3.10
N GLY A 134 22.80 3.63 4.25
CA GLY A 134 23.41 3.79 5.58
C GLY A 134 23.30 5.20 6.16
N GLU A 135 22.92 6.20 5.34
CA GLU A 135 22.75 7.59 5.78
C GLU A 135 21.36 8.14 5.44
N LYS A 136 20.94 7.97 4.18
CA LYS A 136 19.72 8.58 3.61
C LYS A 136 18.91 7.57 2.83
N ILE A 137 17.61 7.84 2.73
CA ILE A 137 16.70 7.06 1.90
C ILE A 137 16.50 7.77 0.56
N TYR A 138 16.74 7.05 -0.53
CA TYR A 138 16.50 7.49 -1.90
C TYR A 138 15.29 6.77 -2.46
N ILE A 139 14.39 7.49 -3.13
CA ILE A 139 13.25 6.91 -3.84
C ILE A 139 13.17 7.50 -5.25
N TRP A 140 12.90 6.64 -6.23
CA TRP A 140 12.64 7.08 -7.59
C TRP A 140 11.73 6.09 -8.30
N ASN A 141 11.14 6.56 -9.39
CA ASN A 141 10.39 5.71 -10.31
C ASN A 141 11.22 5.44 -11.55
N ASN A 142 11.11 4.25 -12.12
CA ASN A 142 11.75 3.90 -13.38
C ASN A 142 11.34 4.88 -14.49
N GLY A 143 12.31 5.40 -15.24
CA GLY A 143 12.10 6.40 -16.29
C GLY A 143 11.87 7.84 -15.80
N SER A 144 11.93 8.10 -14.49
CA SER A 144 11.87 9.46 -13.96
C SER A 144 13.23 10.15 -14.04
N ASN A 145 13.24 11.44 -14.40
CA ASN A 145 14.43 12.30 -14.32
C ASN A 145 14.59 12.98 -12.95
N VAL A 146 13.66 12.71 -12.03
CA VAL A 146 13.64 13.25 -10.67
C VAL A 146 13.44 12.12 -9.67
N GLY A 147 14.23 12.14 -8.59
CA GLY A 147 14.10 11.29 -7.42
C GLY A 147 14.03 12.13 -6.14
N TYR A 148 13.69 11.47 -5.04
CA TYR A 148 13.51 12.11 -3.74
C TYR A 148 14.49 11.54 -2.72
N ILE A 149 15.01 12.42 -1.88
CA ILE A 149 15.83 12.09 -0.72
C ILE A 149 15.00 12.36 0.54
N ASN A 150 14.98 11.39 1.44
CA ASN A 150 14.36 11.48 2.75
C ASN A 150 15.40 11.20 3.85
N GLY A 151 15.01 11.47 5.11
CA GLY A 151 15.82 11.33 6.32
C GLY A 151 16.30 9.90 6.62
N LYS A 152 16.65 9.65 7.87
CA LYS A 152 17.34 8.42 8.28
C LYS A 152 16.41 7.20 8.26
N GLU A 153 16.98 6.00 8.39
CA GLU A 153 16.21 4.76 8.56
C GLU A 153 15.21 4.91 9.72
N GLY A 154 13.94 4.56 9.47
CA GLY A 154 12.84 4.67 10.45
C GLY A 154 12.13 6.02 10.50
N GLU A 155 12.66 7.09 9.91
CA GLU A 155 12.05 8.44 9.99
C GLU A 155 11.04 8.73 8.86
N SER A 156 11.02 7.91 7.82
CA SER A 156 10.49 8.34 6.52
C SER A 156 9.07 7.87 6.18
N GLY A 157 8.59 6.82 6.84
CA GLY A 157 7.32 6.16 6.51
C GLY A 157 7.23 5.60 5.07
N ILE A 158 8.31 5.66 4.27
CA ILE A 158 8.32 5.39 2.82
C ILE A 158 7.87 3.97 2.47
N LEU A 159 8.29 3.01 3.28
CA LEU A 159 7.96 1.61 3.08
C LEU A 159 6.57 1.27 3.64
N GLU A 160 5.96 2.17 4.42
CA GLU A 160 4.61 2.03 4.99
C GLU A 160 4.37 0.59 5.51
N ASP A 161 3.24 -0.03 5.16
CA ASP A 161 2.90 -1.43 5.48
C ASP A 161 3.92 -2.46 4.97
N TYR A 162 4.61 -2.17 3.85
CA TYR A 162 5.58 -3.10 3.28
C TYR A 162 6.78 -3.29 4.20
N TYR A 163 7.11 -2.33 5.06
CA TYR A 163 8.19 -2.51 6.04
C TYR A 163 8.04 -3.82 6.83
N THR A 164 6.80 -4.17 7.19
CA THR A 164 6.55 -5.43 7.91
C THR A 164 6.79 -6.66 7.03
N LEU A 165 6.56 -6.59 5.71
CA LEU A 165 6.84 -7.70 4.79
C LEU A 165 8.32 -7.89 4.51
N LEU A 166 9.06 -6.78 4.47
CA LEU A 166 10.46 -6.73 4.08
C LEU A 166 11.38 -7.11 5.25
N GLU A 167 10.87 -7.00 6.47
CA GLU A 167 11.55 -7.46 7.68
C GLU A 167 10.77 -8.63 8.30
N PRO A 168 10.98 -9.88 7.81
CA PRO A 168 10.23 -11.04 8.27
C PRO A 168 10.30 -11.24 9.79
N GLN A 169 11.38 -10.82 10.45
CA GLN A 169 11.48 -10.85 11.90
C GLN A 169 10.40 -10.01 12.58
N ASN A 170 10.12 -8.80 12.08
CA ASN A 170 9.09 -7.92 12.64
C ASN A 170 7.69 -8.49 12.40
N LEU A 171 7.48 -9.05 11.20
CA LEU A 171 6.25 -9.78 10.89
C LEU A 171 6.01 -10.93 11.86
N LEU A 172 7.01 -11.78 12.01
CA LEU A 172 6.95 -12.96 12.85
C LEU A 172 6.80 -12.59 14.34
N GLN A 173 7.46 -11.54 14.82
CA GLN A 173 7.27 -11.01 16.18
C GLN A 173 5.82 -10.55 16.41
N ARG A 174 5.23 -9.84 15.44
CA ARG A 174 3.82 -9.45 15.50
C ARG A 174 2.90 -10.67 15.55
N GLU A 175 3.18 -11.68 14.73
CA GLU A 175 2.41 -12.92 14.73
C GLU A 175 2.57 -13.70 16.06
N LEU A 176 3.77 -13.70 16.67
CA LEU A 176 4.02 -14.30 17.98
C LEU A 176 3.20 -13.63 19.08
N ALA A 177 3.14 -12.30 19.07
CA ALA A 177 2.30 -11.51 19.98
C ALA A 177 0.82 -11.84 19.75
N ALA A 178 0.39 -11.91 18.48
CA ALA A 178 -0.98 -12.23 18.08
C ALA A 178 -1.42 -13.64 18.53
N LEU A 179 -0.54 -14.65 18.45
CA LEU A 179 -0.82 -16.01 18.93
C LEU A 179 -1.07 -16.09 20.44
N SER A 180 -0.69 -15.06 21.20
CA SER A 180 -0.98 -14.96 22.63
C SER A 180 -2.35 -14.31 22.92
N ALA A 181 -2.98 -13.68 21.93
CA ALA A 181 -4.32 -13.10 22.04
C ALA A 181 -5.42 -14.14 21.76
N LYS A 182 -6.48 -14.15 22.59
CA LYS A 182 -7.62 -15.08 22.44
C LYS A 182 -8.42 -14.88 21.15
N SER A 183 -8.36 -13.70 20.54
CA SER A 183 -9.17 -13.28 19.38
C SER A 183 -8.61 -13.69 18.02
N VAL A 184 -7.36 -14.18 17.97
CA VAL A 184 -6.69 -14.49 16.71
C VAL A 184 -7.03 -15.91 16.27
N LYS A 185 -7.53 -16.02 15.03
CA LYS A 185 -7.76 -17.30 14.37
C LYS A 185 -6.50 -17.69 13.62
N ALA A 186 -5.92 -18.80 14.01
CA ALA A 186 -4.80 -19.39 13.29
C ALA A 186 -5.08 -20.88 13.02
N SER A 187 -4.30 -21.49 12.14
CA SER A 187 -4.25 -22.94 11.89
C SER A 187 -2.79 -23.38 11.72
N TYR A 188 -2.51 -24.63 12.10
CA TYR A 188 -1.18 -25.22 12.06
C TYR A 188 -1.25 -26.58 11.37
N GLU A 189 -0.38 -26.80 10.40
CA GLU A 189 -0.22 -28.07 9.69
C GLU A 189 1.25 -28.43 9.61
N SER A 190 1.53 -29.73 9.55
CA SER A 190 2.87 -30.27 9.69
C SER A 190 2.97 -31.55 8.88
N ASN A 191 3.96 -31.64 7.99
CA ASN A 191 4.31 -32.88 7.26
C ASN A 191 5.79 -33.20 7.50
N ASP A 192 6.38 -34.18 6.83
CA ASP A 192 7.74 -34.64 7.17
C ASP A 192 8.83 -33.57 7.06
N SER A 193 8.68 -32.57 6.19
CA SER A 193 9.73 -31.59 5.90
C SER A 193 9.39 -30.15 6.28
N ILE A 194 8.10 -29.81 6.38
CA ILE A 194 7.66 -28.43 6.61
C ILE A 194 6.59 -28.30 7.68
N ILE A 195 6.49 -27.07 8.18
CA ILE A 195 5.37 -26.58 8.98
C ILE A 195 4.68 -25.44 8.25
N SER A 196 3.36 -25.49 8.20
CA SER A 196 2.52 -24.40 7.71
C SER A 196 1.78 -23.76 8.87
N LEU A 197 1.86 -22.43 8.95
CA LEU A 197 1.13 -21.62 9.91
C LEU A 197 0.29 -20.59 9.17
N THR A 198 -1.03 -20.64 9.31
CA THR A 198 -1.92 -19.61 8.74
C THR A 198 -2.51 -18.77 9.85
N ILE A 199 -2.47 -17.45 9.70
CA ILE A 199 -3.01 -16.48 10.66
C ILE A 199 -4.00 -15.57 9.95
N SER A 200 -5.16 -15.34 10.57
CA SER A 200 -6.17 -14.41 10.08
C SER A 200 -6.24 -13.14 10.91
N THR A 201 -6.25 -11.99 10.24
CA THR A 201 -6.48 -10.69 10.88
C THR A 201 -7.61 -9.93 10.21
N LYS A 202 -8.19 -9.01 10.98
CA LYS A 202 -9.18 -8.06 10.48
C LYS A 202 -8.47 -6.84 9.89
N ALA A 203 -9.16 -6.18 8.96
CA ALA A 203 -8.77 -4.87 8.48
C ALA A 203 -8.66 -3.89 9.65
N GLN A 204 -7.63 -3.06 9.64
CA GLN A 204 -7.40 -2.01 10.62
C GLN A 204 -7.94 -0.67 10.09
N GLY A 205 -8.37 0.20 11.00
CA GLY A 205 -8.98 1.49 10.65
C GLY A 205 -10.52 1.45 10.59
N SER A 206 -11.12 2.62 10.35
CA SER A 206 -12.58 2.77 10.26
C SER A 206 -13.02 2.77 8.80
N PHE A 207 -13.91 1.85 8.43
CA PHE A 207 -14.46 1.75 7.08
C PHE A 207 -15.97 2.00 7.03
N GLU A 208 -16.46 2.96 7.83
CA GLU A 208 -17.84 3.47 7.68
C GLU A 208 -18.09 3.91 6.24
N ASN A 209 -17.09 4.57 5.65
CA ASN A 209 -16.93 4.64 4.21
C ASN A 209 -15.91 3.57 3.80
N SER A 210 -16.20 2.77 2.77
CA SER A 210 -15.29 1.70 2.32
C SER A 210 -14.20 2.18 1.35
N TYR A 211 -13.98 3.49 1.22
CA TYR A 211 -12.95 4.05 0.36
C TYR A 211 -11.56 3.54 0.79
N LEU A 212 -10.70 3.10 -0.11
CA LEU A 212 -9.41 2.46 0.21
C LEU A 212 -9.47 1.12 0.97
N LEU A 213 -10.65 0.58 1.29
CA LEU A 213 -10.72 -0.78 1.82
C LEU A 213 -10.05 -1.74 0.82
N ASN A 214 -9.12 -2.56 1.31
CA ASN A 214 -8.28 -3.46 0.51
C ASN A 214 -7.25 -2.79 -0.42
N SER A 215 -6.87 -1.52 -0.22
CA SER A 215 -5.74 -0.89 -0.95
C SER A 215 -4.39 -1.06 -0.26
N SER A 216 -4.36 -1.55 0.98
CA SER A 216 -3.14 -1.92 1.72
C SER A 216 -3.38 -3.23 2.49
N ILE A 217 -2.31 -3.86 2.98
CA ILE A 217 -2.40 -5.14 3.69
C ILE A 217 -3.01 -4.94 5.08
N SER A 218 -2.63 -3.88 5.79
CA SER A 218 -3.16 -3.57 7.13
C SER A 218 -4.64 -3.20 7.08
N GLU A 219 -5.09 -2.55 6.01
CA GLU A 219 -6.49 -2.18 5.75
C GLU A 219 -7.31 -3.31 5.10
N SER A 220 -6.78 -4.54 5.11
CA SER A 220 -7.43 -5.72 4.55
C SER A 220 -7.75 -6.77 5.62
N ASN A 221 -8.93 -7.38 5.52
CA ASN A 221 -9.15 -8.67 6.16
C ASN A 221 -8.26 -9.70 5.47
N SER A 222 -7.25 -10.22 6.16
CA SER A 222 -6.21 -11.03 5.53
C SER A 222 -6.03 -12.40 6.17
N LYS A 223 -5.53 -13.34 5.36
CA LYS A 223 -4.92 -14.61 5.77
C LYS A 223 -3.46 -14.58 5.35
N ARG A 224 -2.56 -14.82 6.30
CA ARG A 224 -1.13 -14.92 6.05
C ARG A 224 -0.69 -16.34 6.34
N THR A 225 -0.08 -16.99 5.37
CA THR A 225 0.43 -18.36 5.52
C THR A 225 1.94 -18.31 5.47
N TYR A 226 2.59 -18.97 6.42
CA TYR A 226 4.04 -19.08 6.55
C TYR A 226 4.44 -20.54 6.46
N ILE A 227 5.47 -20.84 5.68
CA ILE A 227 6.04 -22.17 5.53
C ILE A 227 7.44 -22.17 6.14
N PHE A 228 7.66 -23.00 7.16
CA PHE A 228 8.94 -23.17 7.82
C PHE A 228 9.55 -24.53 7.47
N ASP A 229 10.86 -24.57 7.31
CA ASP A 229 11.61 -25.83 7.27
C ASP A 229 11.61 -26.49 8.65
N LYS A 230 11.28 -27.78 8.74
CA LYS A 230 11.26 -28.47 10.04
C LYS A 230 12.64 -28.64 10.67
N LYS A 231 13.64 -28.94 9.85
CA LYS A 231 14.99 -29.24 10.31
C LYS A 231 15.75 -27.94 10.56
N GLU A 232 15.73 -27.07 9.57
CA GLU A 232 16.51 -25.84 9.56
C GLU A 232 15.73 -24.68 10.20
N LYS A 233 14.44 -24.81 10.51
CA LYS A 233 13.61 -23.79 11.19
C LYS A 233 13.57 -22.40 10.50
N PHE A 234 14.10 -22.28 9.29
CA PHE A 234 14.03 -21.04 8.50
C PHE A 234 12.63 -20.88 7.88
N LEU A 235 12.20 -19.62 7.71
CA LEU A 235 11.05 -19.30 6.87
C LEU A 235 11.43 -19.54 5.40
N LYS A 236 10.73 -20.47 4.74
CA LYS A 236 10.96 -20.87 3.35
C LYS A 236 10.07 -20.10 2.38
N ALA A 237 8.83 -19.82 2.79
CA ALA A 237 7.86 -19.10 1.97
C ALA A 237 6.78 -18.42 2.82
N PHE A 238 6.14 -17.40 2.26
CA PHE A 238 4.92 -16.83 2.79
C PHE A 238 3.95 -16.42 1.68
N THR A 239 2.65 -16.45 1.98
CA THR A 239 1.59 -15.88 1.14
C THR A 239 0.69 -14.99 1.96
N ILE A 240 0.10 -14.00 1.29
CA ILE A 240 -0.90 -13.12 1.88
C ILE A 240 -2.10 -13.06 0.95
N ASP A 241 -3.23 -13.52 1.47
CA ASP A 241 -4.53 -13.46 0.82
C ASP A 241 -5.39 -12.42 1.52
N ILE A 242 -6.15 -11.63 0.76
CA ILE A 242 -7.11 -10.68 1.30
C ILE A 242 -8.53 -11.07 0.93
N LYS A 243 -9.48 -10.77 1.82
CA LYS A 243 -10.89 -11.05 1.60
C LYS A 243 -11.53 -9.94 0.76
N VAL A 244 -11.90 -10.29 -0.46
CA VAL A 244 -12.67 -9.43 -1.38
C VAL A 244 -14.04 -10.07 -1.57
N LYS A 245 -15.09 -9.38 -1.10
CA LYS A 245 -16.44 -9.97 -0.99
C LYS A 245 -16.36 -11.27 -0.18
N ASP A 246 -16.77 -12.40 -0.75
CA ASP A 246 -16.76 -13.70 -0.06
C ASP A 246 -15.58 -14.61 -0.44
N ARG A 247 -14.57 -14.08 -1.13
CA ARG A 247 -13.41 -14.86 -1.60
C ARG A 247 -12.11 -14.29 -1.07
N TYR A 248 -11.15 -15.19 -0.85
CA TYR A 248 -9.77 -14.81 -0.59
C TYR A 248 -9.01 -14.73 -1.92
N ILE A 249 -8.28 -13.64 -2.12
CA ILE A 249 -7.46 -13.38 -3.30
C ILE A 249 -6.02 -13.20 -2.83
N THR A 250 -5.10 -14.00 -3.37
CA THR A 250 -3.66 -13.83 -3.12
C THR A 250 -3.17 -12.52 -3.71
N ILE A 251 -2.66 -11.66 -2.83
CA ILE A 251 -2.06 -10.37 -3.20
C ILE A 251 -0.54 -10.39 -3.09
N VAL A 252 0.04 -11.24 -2.25
CA VAL A 252 1.50 -11.41 -2.12
C VAL A 252 1.83 -12.90 -2.08
N LYS A 253 2.88 -13.30 -2.80
CA LYS A 253 3.51 -14.62 -2.66
C LYS A 253 5.03 -14.49 -2.73
N SER A 254 5.74 -15.05 -1.77
CA SER A 254 7.19 -15.21 -1.86
C SER A 254 7.54 -16.18 -2.99
N ILE A 255 8.63 -15.90 -3.69
CA ILE A 255 9.24 -16.79 -4.68
C ILE A 255 10.51 -17.42 -4.09
N GLU A 256 11.33 -16.61 -3.43
CA GLU A 256 12.60 -17.04 -2.87
C GLU A 256 12.91 -16.21 -1.62
N ILE A 257 13.40 -16.88 -0.58
CA ILE A 257 13.92 -16.26 0.64
C ILE A 257 15.29 -16.88 0.90
N LYS A 258 16.32 -16.03 0.93
CA LYS A 258 17.72 -16.42 1.10
C LYS A 258 18.34 -15.66 2.26
N TYR A 259 19.09 -16.40 3.05
CA TYR A 259 19.74 -15.92 4.27
C TYR A 259 21.25 -16.07 4.14
N SER A 260 21.98 -15.05 4.57
CA SER A 260 23.44 -15.02 4.61
C SER A 260 24.13 -15.35 3.27
N GLU A 261 23.45 -15.15 2.14
CA GLU A 261 24.10 -15.16 0.82
C GLU A 261 24.90 -13.88 0.63
N MET A 262 26.00 -13.97 -0.14
CA MET A 262 26.80 -12.80 -0.49
C MET A 262 25.97 -11.86 -1.38
N LEU A 263 25.84 -10.61 -0.97
CA LEU A 263 25.15 -9.58 -1.75
C LEU A 263 26.14 -8.83 -2.65
N ASP A 264 25.66 -8.43 -3.81
CA ASP A 264 26.37 -7.48 -4.67
C ASP A 264 26.20 -6.05 -4.12
N TRP A 265 27.21 -5.59 -3.38
CA TRP A 265 27.24 -4.26 -2.77
C TRP A 265 27.11 -3.13 -3.78
N SER A 266 27.66 -3.29 -4.98
CA SER A 266 27.59 -2.26 -6.02
C SER A 266 26.16 -2.07 -6.49
N LYS A 267 25.42 -3.18 -6.65
CA LYS A 267 23.99 -3.16 -6.98
C LYS A 267 23.14 -2.63 -5.84
N LEU A 268 23.49 -2.98 -4.60
CA LEU A 268 22.75 -2.55 -3.41
C LEU A 268 22.75 -1.02 -3.30
N ASN A 269 23.90 -0.39 -3.51
CA ASN A 269 24.10 1.06 -3.39
C ASN A 269 23.95 1.86 -4.69
N SER A 270 23.61 1.23 -5.82
CA SER A 270 23.51 1.93 -7.10
C SER A 270 22.36 2.94 -7.12
N ILE A 271 22.69 4.20 -7.36
CA ILE A 271 21.74 5.32 -7.48
C ILE A 271 21.81 5.85 -8.91
N PRO A 272 20.66 6.10 -9.59
CA PRO A 272 20.68 6.68 -10.92
C PRO A 272 21.13 8.14 -10.91
N ASN A 273 21.75 8.56 -12.01
CA ASN A 273 22.12 9.97 -12.22
C ASN A 273 20.91 10.79 -12.66
N ILE A 274 20.14 11.29 -11.70
CA ILE A 274 18.93 12.09 -11.89
C ILE A 274 18.92 13.29 -10.94
N GLU A 275 17.99 14.22 -11.13
CA GLU A 275 17.79 15.32 -10.18
C GLU A 275 17.26 14.78 -8.85
N TRP A 276 17.91 15.14 -7.74
CA TRP A 276 17.49 14.71 -6.41
C TRP A 276 16.90 15.87 -5.61
N LYS A 277 15.63 15.75 -5.23
CA LYS A 277 14.93 16.72 -4.40
C LYS A 277 14.85 16.24 -2.96
N GLN A 278 15.16 17.10 -2.00
CA GLN A 278 14.86 16.82 -0.60
C GLN A 278 13.35 16.87 -0.40
N ILE A 279 12.81 15.93 0.36
CA ILE A 279 11.46 16.06 0.92
C ILE A 279 11.59 17.06 2.08
N SER A 280 11.81 18.34 1.79
CA SER A 280 12.10 19.36 2.79
C SER A 280 10.96 20.36 2.96
N GLN A 281 10.44 20.33 4.18
CA GLN A 281 9.93 21.40 5.04
C GLN A 281 8.60 22.09 4.72
N ILE A 282 7.84 22.19 5.81
CA ILE A 282 6.50 22.71 5.94
C ILE A 282 6.53 24.22 5.64
N ASN A 283 5.78 24.65 4.64
CA ASN A 283 5.52 26.07 4.45
C ASN A 283 4.59 26.57 5.58
N GLU A 284 4.92 27.73 6.17
CA GLU A 284 4.21 28.33 7.31
C GLU A 284 3.02 29.22 6.89
N ASN A 285 2.26 28.90 5.83
CA ASN A 285 1.12 29.74 5.50
C ASN A 285 -0.09 29.39 6.40
N VAL A 286 -0.59 30.45 7.02
CA VAL A 286 -1.61 30.40 8.08
C VAL A 286 -3.00 30.10 7.48
N SER A 287 -3.17 30.28 6.17
CA SER A 287 -4.48 30.25 5.50
C SER A 287 -5.13 28.86 5.50
N LEU A 288 -4.32 27.80 5.54
CA LEU A 288 -4.80 26.41 5.60
C LEU A 288 -4.71 25.80 7.00
N LYS A 289 -4.51 26.64 8.03
CA LYS A 289 -4.49 26.25 9.44
C LYS A 289 -5.84 26.50 10.10
N ASN A 290 -6.19 25.71 11.11
CA ASN A 290 -7.39 25.90 11.95
C ASN A 290 -8.73 25.94 11.19
N ILE A 291 -8.79 25.32 10.00
CA ILE A 291 -10.00 25.16 9.20
C ILE A 291 -10.34 23.68 9.04
N SER A 292 -11.57 23.35 8.65
CA SER A 292 -11.95 21.97 8.33
C SER A 292 -11.38 21.51 6.98
N ALA A 293 -11.34 20.19 6.74
CA ALA A 293 -10.97 19.63 5.45
C ALA A 293 -11.87 20.14 4.31
N ASP A 294 -13.18 20.28 4.56
CA ASP A 294 -14.14 20.88 3.62
C ASP A 294 -13.74 22.30 3.21
N GLN A 295 -13.37 23.13 4.20
CA GLN A 295 -12.95 24.51 3.98
C GLN A 295 -11.62 24.55 3.21
N ALA A 296 -10.65 23.71 3.58
CA ALA A 296 -9.37 23.61 2.91
C ALA A 296 -9.53 23.19 1.44
N ALA A 297 -10.29 22.12 1.16
CA ALA A 297 -10.55 21.68 -0.21
C ALA A 297 -11.21 22.77 -1.06
N LYS A 298 -12.18 23.48 -0.48
CA LYS A 298 -12.84 24.62 -1.15
C LYS A 298 -11.86 25.73 -1.45
N PHE A 299 -11.02 26.11 -0.49
CA PHE A 299 -10.02 27.16 -0.68
C PHE A 299 -9.03 26.77 -1.78
N ILE A 300 -8.45 25.57 -1.69
CA ILE A 300 -7.48 25.06 -2.66
C ILE A 300 -8.06 25.02 -4.07
N LEU A 301 -9.21 24.36 -4.27
CA LEU A 301 -9.81 24.21 -5.59
C LEU A 301 -10.25 25.55 -6.19
N SER A 302 -10.80 26.45 -5.38
CA SER A 302 -11.21 27.77 -5.86
C SER A 302 -10.00 28.64 -6.25
N SER A 303 -8.88 28.51 -5.55
CA SER A 303 -7.64 29.21 -5.91
C SER A 303 -7.04 28.66 -7.20
N LEU A 304 -7.04 27.34 -7.40
CA LEU A 304 -6.65 26.73 -8.67
C LEU A 304 -7.56 27.18 -9.82
N GLU A 305 -8.87 27.27 -9.61
CA GLU A 305 -9.82 27.78 -10.61
C GLU A 305 -9.51 29.21 -11.05
N ARG A 306 -9.10 30.08 -10.11
CA ARG A 306 -8.65 31.45 -10.39
C ARG A 306 -7.21 31.54 -10.91
N SER A 307 -6.53 30.41 -11.11
CA SER A 307 -5.09 30.33 -11.45
C SER A 307 -4.17 30.99 -10.40
N ASP A 308 -4.62 31.07 -9.15
CA ASP A 308 -3.91 31.65 -8.02
C ASP A 308 -3.19 30.56 -7.22
N PHE A 309 -2.16 29.96 -7.83
CA PHE A 309 -1.37 28.91 -7.16
C PHE A 309 -0.60 29.45 -5.95
N ASN A 310 -0.16 30.72 -5.97
CA ASN A 310 0.70 31.26 -4.93
C ASN A 310 0.01 31.26 -3.56
N SER A 311 -1.30 31.51 -3.50
CA SER A 311 -2.07 31.44 -2.25
C SER A 311 -2.22 30.04 -1.66
N VAL A 312 -1.93 28.98 -2.43
CA VAL A 312 -2.14 27.58 -2.02
C VAL A 312 -0.91 26.71 -2.27
N SER A 313 0.24 27.30 -2.58
CA SER A 313 1.47 26.58 -2.94
C SER A 313 1.92 25.62 -1.84
N GLU A 314 1.68 25.97 -0.58
CA GLU A 314 1.95 25.13 0.58
C GLU A 314 1.15 23.83 0.62
N ALA A 315 -0.06 23.83 0.06
CA ALA A 315 -0.88 22.63 0.00
C ALA A 315 -0.21 21.56 -0.87
N PHE A 316 0.70 21.97 -1.77
CA PHE A 316 1.37 21.14 -2.75
C PHE A 316 2.81 20.80 -2.36
N THR A 317 3.09 20.68 -1.05
CA THR A 317 4.44 20.39 -0.52
C THR A 317 5.11 19.17 -1.19
N TYR A 318 4.33 18.16 -1.58
CA TYR A 318 4.85 16.93 -2.22
C TYR A 318 4.81 16.95 -3.76
N TYR A 319 4.42 18.07 -4.37
CA TYR A 319 4.22 18.18 -5.81
C TYR A 319 5.15 19.20 -6.45
N ASP A 320 5.52 18.93 -7.69
CA ASP A 320 6.23 19.91 -8.49
C ASP A 320 5.29 21.09 -8.83
N ALA A 321 5.65 22.29 -8.40
CA ALA A 321 4.82 23.47 -8.57
C ALA A 321 4.52 23.79 -10.04
N LYS A 322 5.47 23.55 -10.95
CA LYS A 322 5.27 23.75 -12.39
C LYS A 322 4.23 22.77 -12.91
N PHE A 323 4.34 21.49 -12.55
CA PHE A 323 3.34 20.48 -12.89
C PHE A 323 1.93 20.88 -12.42
N ILE A 324 1.78 21.35 -11.18
CA ILE A 324 0.45 21.77 -10.68
C ILE A 324 -0.10 22.96 -11.46
N LYS A 325 0.73 23.99 -11.68
CA LYS A 325 0.35 25.18 -12.46
C LYS A 325 -0.08 24.82 -13.88
N GLU A 326 0.65 23.93 -14.55
CA GLU A 326 0.39 23.58 -15.95
C GLU A 326 -0.86 22.71 -16.11
N ASN A 327 -1.14 21.80 -15.16
CA ASN A 327 -2.18 20.78 -15.32
C ASN A 327 -3.50 21.13 -14.60
N TYR A 328 -3.45 21.94 -13.53
CA TYR A 328 -4.60 22.16 -12.65
C TYR A 328 -5.03 23.61 -12.50
N CYS A 329 -4.15 24.59 -12.70
CA CYS A 329 -4.61 25.99 -12.73
C CYS A 329 -5.55 26.25 -13.91
N GLY A 330 -6.62 26.99 -13.65
CA GLY A 330 -7.69 27.25 -14.61
C GLY A 330 -8.67 26.08 -14.76
N LEU A 331 -8.66 25.10 -13.85
CA LEU A 331 -9.75 24.13 -13.72
C LEU A 331 -11.08 24.84 -13.43
N LYS A 332 -12.21 24.19 -13.70
CA LYS A 332 -13.54 24.65 -13.25
C LYS A 332 -14.10 23.72 -12.20
N VAL A 333 -14.51 24.27 -11.06
CA VAL A 333 -15.10 23.47 -9.98
C VAL A 333 -16.57 23.22 -10.27
N ILE A 334 -16.96 21.95 -10.34
CA ILE A 334 -18.37 21.55 -10.57
C ILE A 334 -19.06 21.24 -9.24
N SER A 335 -18.37 20.54 -8.34
CA SER A 335 -18.91 20.22 -7.02
C SER A 335 -17.81 19.86 -6.05
N ILE A 336 -18.01 20.21 -4.78
CA ILE A 336 -17.21 19.75 -3.63
C ILE A 336 -18.18 19.12 -2.65
N GLY A 337 -17.92 17.87 -2.28
CA GLY A 337 -18.69 17.09 -1.32
C GLY A 337 -18.27 17.35 0.12
N LYS A 338 -18.89 16.63 1.06
CA LYS A 338 -18.45 16.62 2.45
C LYS A 338 -17.29 15.66 2.65
N SER A 339 -16.37 16.04 3.53
CA SER A 339 -15.26 15.23 3.93
C SER A 339 -15.71 13.96 4.64
N PHE A 340 -14.89 12.93 4.55
CA PHE A 340 -15.07 11.68 5.26
C PHE A 340 -13.72 11.05 5.59
N LYS A 341 -13.70 10.21 6.62
CA LYS A 341 -12.54 9.38 6.97
C LYS A 341 -12.69 7.99 6.40
N SER A 342 -11.56 7.36 6.12
CA SER A 342 -11.54 5.97 5.73
C SER A 342 -10.22 5.30 6.07
N GLY A 343 -10.31 4.08 6.60
CA GLY A 343 -9.18 3.24 6.95
C GLY A 343 -8.28 3.83 8.02
N LEU A 344 -6.97 3.72 7.79
CA LEU A 344 -5.90 4.23 8.67
C LEU A 344 -5.39 5.60 8.24
N TYR A 345 -5.96 6.18 7.18
CA TYR A 345 -5.51 7.46 6.66
C TYR A 345 -5.56 8.56 7.75
N PRO A 346 -4.44 9.25 8.03
CA PRO A 346 -4.39 10.25 9.11
C PRO A 346 -5.20 11.52 8.80
N GLY A 347 -5.56 11.72 7.53
CA GLY A 347 -6.30 12.87 7.04
C GLY A 347 -7.77 12.59 6.74
N GLU A 348 -8.32 13.39 5.84
CA GLU A 348 -9.70 13.27 5.36
C GLU A 348 -9.75 13.29 3.83
N PHE A 349 -10.77 12.67 3.28
CA PHE A 349 -11.04 12.64 1.85
C PHE A 349 -12.19 13.57 1.52
N VAL A 350 -12.01 14.44 0.54
CA VAL A 350 -13.06 15.35 0.06
C VAL A 350 -13.44 15.00 -1.37
N PRO A 351 -14.65 14.44 -1.62
CA PRO A 351 -15.13 14.20 -2.97
C PRO A 351 -15.21 15.49 -3.75
N CYS A 352 -14.70 15.50 -4.98
CA CYS A 352 -14.83 16.65 -5.86
C CYS A 352 -15.09 16.23 -7.30
N THR A 353 -15.64 17.16 -8.07
CA THR A 353 -15.70 17.05 -9.53
C THR A 353 -15.25 18.36 -10.12
N VAL A 354 -14.29 18.27 -11.05
CA VAL A 354 -13.72 19.41 -11.75
C VAL A 354 -13.72 19.15 -13.26
N VAL A 355 -13.62 20.23 -14.03
CA VAL A 355 -13.28 20.18 -15.45
C VAL A 355 -11.90 20.79 -15.61
N LEU A 356 -10.94 20.00 -16.06
CA LEU A 356 -9.57 20.47 -16.29
C LEU A 356 -9.53 21.45 -17.48
N LYS A 357 -8.43 22.21 -17.61
CA LYS A 357 -8.22 23.17 -18.69
C LYS A 357 -8.40 22.58 -20.10
N ASN A 358 -8.05 21.31 -20.26
CA ASN A 358 -8.24 20.55 -21.51
C ASN A 358 -9.69 20.06 -21.74
N GLY A 359 -10.66 20.48 -20.93
CA GLY A 359 -12.06 20.09 -21.02
C GLY A 359 -12.38 18.72 -20.40
N LYS A 360 -11.38 17.96 -19.94
CA LYS A 360 -11.60 16.65 -19.32
C LYS A 360 -12.30 16.83 -17.96
N ARG A 361 -13.47 16.23 -17.83
CA ARG A 361 -14.17 16.11 -16.54
C ARG A 361 -13.54 15.02 -15.69
N ALA A 362 -13.14 15.34 -14.47
CA ALA A 362 -12.58 14.43 -13.49
C ALA A 362 -13.45 14.43 -12.21
N SER A 363 -13.73 13.24 -11.68
CA SER A 363 -14.37 13.05 -10.39
C SER A 363 -13.46 12.18 -9.54
N THR A 364 -13.09 12.66 -8.37
CA THR A 364 -12.05 12.08 -7.50
C THR A 364 -12.31 12.44 -6.04
N ASN A 365 -11.55 11.86 -5.11
CA ASN A 365 -11.50 12.30 -3.73
C ASN A 365 -10.12 12.90 -3.46
N ILE A 366 -10.07 14.18 -3.11
CA ILE A 366 -8.82 14.82 -2.69
C ILE A 366 -8.47 14.28 -1.32
N ALA A 367 -7.25 13.76 -1.17
CA ALA A 367 -6.71 13.32 0.09
C ALA A 367 -6.01 14.52 0.75
N LEU A 368 -6.54 14.98 1.88
CA LEU A 368 -6.01 16.09 2.64
C LEU A 368 -5.50 15.59 3.99
N ARG A 369 -4.27 15.96 4.35
CA ARG A 369 -3.67 15.64 5.65
C ARG A 369 -3.23 16.89 6.39
N ASN A 370 -3.30 16.87 7.72
CA ASN A 370 -2.84 17.96 8.59
C ASN A 370 -2.06 17.44 9.81
N ASP A 371 -1.48 16.25 9.71
CA ASP A 371 -0.70 15.58 10.74
C ASP A 371 0.74 16.14 10.86
N ASN A 372 1.12 17.11 10.03
CA ASN A 372 2.37 17.86 10.17
C ASN A 372 2.42 18.69 11.47
N GLN A 373 3.63 19.14 11.83
CA GLN A 373 3.89 19.91 13.07
C GLN A 373 3.03 21.17 13.18
N ASN A 374 2.75 21.84 12.06
CA ASN A 374 2.02 23.11 12.04
C ASN A 374 0.50 22.96 11.93
N LYS A 375 -0.01 21.73 11.80
CA LYS A 375 -1.44 21.40 11.60
C LYS A 375 -2.07 22.12 10.40
N VAL A 376 -1.29 22.29 9.34
CA VAL A 376 -1.71 22.91 8.08
C VAL A 376 -2.21 21.82 7.12
N TRP A 377 -3.29 22.07 6.37
CA TRP A 377 -3.76 21.09 5.38
C TRP A 377 -2.85 21.04 4.14
N CYS A 378 -2.40 19.83 3.80
CA CYS A 378 -1.65 19.52 2.59
C CYS A 378 -2.41 18.51 1.72
N ILE A 379 -2.27 18.62 0.41
CA ILE A 379 -2.69 17.58 -0.54
C ILE A 379 -1.67 16.46 -0.51
N ASP A 380 -2.18 15.26 -0.31
CA ASP A 380 -1.43 14.00 -0.29
C ASP A 380 -1.76 13.13 -1.50
N GLY A 381 -2.88 13.43 -2.18
CA GLY A 381 -3.36 12.65 -3.32
C GLY A 381 -4.67 13.14 -3.90
N GLY A 382 -5.08 12.51 -5.01
CA GLY A 382 -6.39 12.75 -5.63
C GLY A 382 -6.48 14.03 -6.47
N ILE A 383 -5.34 14.62 -6.83
CA ILE A 383 -5.26 15.67 -7.85
C ILE A 383 -4.72 15.10 -9.15
#